data_AF-A0A8S9IHY5-F1
#
_entry.id   AF-A0A8S9IHY5-F1
#
_cell.length_a   1.000
_cell.length_b   1.000
_cell.length_c   1.000
_cell.angle_alpha   90.00
_cell.angle_beta   90.00
_cell.angle_gamma   90.00
#
_symmetry.space_group_name_H-M   'P 1'
#
loop_
_entity.id
_entity.type
_entity.pdbx_description
1 polymer ?
#
loop_
_entity_poly.entity_id
_entity_poly.type
_entity_poly.pdbx_seq_one_letter_code
_entity_poly.pdbx_strand_id
1 'polypeptide(L)' 'MGKMYRKLALRGGEGGREWDDDVYEGVKKVYVGQDLSRITYIKFEYVKEDGEVVTREYGTITQDPREVL' A
#
# COMPACT_ATOMS: atom_id res chain seq x y z
N MET A 1 -6.51 -25.09 -8.59
CA MET A 1 -7.46 -24.01 -8.23
C MET A 1 -6.70 -22.71 -8.24
N GLY A 2 -7.15 -21.71 -9.02
CA GLY A 2 -6.55 -20.37 -8.96
C GLY A 2 -6.83 -19.73 -7.60
N LYS A 3 -5.90 -18.90 -7.12
CA LYS A 3 -6.11 -18.10 -5.91
C LYS A 3 -7.34 -17.22 -6.08
N MET A 4 -8.23 -17.27 -5.10
CA MET A 4 -9.42 -16.41 -5.04
C MET A 4 -9.14 -15.26 -4.08
N TYR A 5 -9.41 -14.04 -4.54
CA TYR A 5 -9.35 -12.85 -3.73
C TYR A 5 -10.63 -12.04 -3.92
N ARG A 6 -10.91 -11.16 -2.96
CA ARG A 6 -12.07 -10.25 -3.00
C ARG A 6 -11.57 -8.82 -2.93
N LYS A 7 -11.68 -8.08 -4.05
CA LYS A 7 -11.47 -6.64 -4.08
C LYS A 7 -12.62 -5.94 -3.34
N LEU A 8 -12.31 -5.10 -2.36
CA LEU A 8 -13.29 -4.34 -1.59
C LEU A 8 -13.60 -3.01 -2.29
N ALA A 9 -14.77 -2.43 -2.00
CA ALA A 9 -15.16 -1.13 -2.53
C ALA A 9 -14.25 -0.01 -1.99
N LEU A 10 -13.88 0.92 -2.87
CA LEU A 10 -13.04 2.08 -2.53
C LEU A 10 -13.76 3.03 -1.57
N ARG A 11 -12.99 3.72 -0.71
CA ARG A 11 -13.46 4.75 0.22
C ARG A 11 -12.58 5.99 0.04
N GLY A 12 -13.16 7.10 -0.40
CA GLY A 12 -12.43 8.34 -0.67
C GLY A 12 -13.11 9.19 -1.74
N GLY A 13 -12.44 10.26 -2.18
CA GLY A 13 -12.84 11.06 -3.34
C GLY A 13 -12.23 10.55 -4.65
N GLU A 14 -12.58 11.19 -5.77
CA GLU A 14 -12.16 10.79 -7.13
C GLU A 14 -10.84 11.44 -7.60
N GLY A 15 -10.17 12.20 -6.72
CA GLY A 15 -8.93 12.89 -7.05
C GLY A 15 -7.68 12.01 -7.00
N GLY A 16 -6.59 12.46 -7.62
CA GLY A 16 -5.28 11.80 -7.59
C GLY A 16 -5.03 10.91 -8.81
N ARG A 17 -4.12 9.92 -8.64
CA ARG A 17 -3.81 8.88 -9.64
C ARG A 17 -4.18 7.53 -9.06
N GLU A 18 -5.00 6.77 -9.76
CA GLU A 18 -5.36 5.40 -9.39
C GLU A 18 -4.14 4.48 -9.37
N TRP A 19 -4.12 3.53 -8.44
CA TRP A 19 -3.17 2.44 -8.37
C TRP A 19 -3.85 1.18 -7.83
N ASP A 20 -3.35 0.03 -8.30
CA ASP A 20 -3.73 -1.31 -7.84
C ASP A 20 -2.44 -2.15 -7.87
N ASP A 21 -2.02 -2.64 -6.70
CA ASP A 21 -0.75 -3.37 -6.55
C ASP A 21 -0.85 -4.83 -6.99
N ASP A 22 -2.06 -5.32 -7.32
CA ASP A 22 -2.39 -6.74 -7.53
C ASP A 22 -2.33 -7.54 -6.21
N VAL A 23 -2.34 -8.87 -6.32
CA VAL A 23 -2.47 -9.79 -5.19
C VAL A 23 -1.14 -10.46 -4.85
N TYR A 24 -0.80 -10.46 -3.56
CA TYR A 24 0.41 -11.06 -3.01
C TYR A 24 0.07 -12.15 -1.97
N GLU A 25 1.07 -12.93 -1.55
CA GLU A 25 0.91 -13.90 -0.45
C GLU A 25 0.58 -13.23 0.87
N GLY A 26 1.14 -12.03 1.09
CA GLY A 26 0.88 -11.26 2.29
C GLY A 26 1.50 -9.88 2.25
N VAL A 27 1.09 -9.07 3.22
CA VAL A 27 1.70 -7.78 3.54
C VAL A 27 2.68 -8.01 4.68
N LYS A 28 3.94 -7.63 4.49
CA LYS A 28 5.00 -7.73 5.49
C LYS A 28 5.06 -6.49 6.38
N LYS A 29 4.99 -5.30 5.75
CA LYS A 29 5.07 -4.00 6.44
C LYS A 29 4.24 -2.95 5.72
N VAL A 30 3.75 -1.99 6.50
CA VAL A 30 3.09 -0.78 5.98
C VAL A 30 3.75 0.45 6.58
N TYR A 31 4.09 1.40 5.72
CA TYR A 31 4.63 2.70 6.07
C TYR A 31 3.63 3.78 5.71
N VAL A 32 3.35 4.69 6.63
CA VAL A 32 2.45 5.82 6.41
C VAL A 32 3.20 7.11 6.68
N GLY A 33 3.28 7.96 5.65
CA GLY A 33 3.71 9.35 5.77
C GLY A 33 2.49 10.25 5.91
N GLN A 34 2.58 11.22 6.82
CA GLN A 34 1.49 12.14 7.13
C GLN A 34 2.00 13.57 7.13
N ASP A 35 1.09 14.51 6.91
CA ASP A 35 1.27 15.91 7.30
C ASP A 35 0.36 16.24 8.50
N LEU A 36 0.13 17.52 8.76
CA LEU A 36 -0.66 17.99 9.90
C LEU A 36 -2.08 17.39 9.98
N SER A 37 -2.68 16.98 8.86
CA SER A 37 -4.08 16.53 8.84
C SER A 37 -4.40 15.42 7.82
N ARG A 38 -3.42 14.98 7.04
CA ARG A 38 -3.62 14.09 5.90
C ARG A 38 -2.56 12.99 5.86
N ILE A 39 -2.95 11.85 5.30
CA ILE A 39 -1.99 10.87 4.79
C ILE A 39 -1.46 11.41 3.46
N THR A 40 -0.15 11.60 3.37
CA THR A 40 0.52 12.14 2.19
C THR A 40 1.30 11.08 1.44
N TYR A 41 1.68 9.98 2.10
CA TYR A 41 2.46 8.90 1.52
C TYR A 41 2.06 7.55 2.11
N ILE A 42 2.11 6.51 1.29
CA ILE A 42 1.97 5.13 1.75
C ILE A 42 2.98 4.24 1.02
N LYS A 43 3.59 3.31 1.74
CA LYS A 43 4.44 2.26 1.18
C LYS A 43 4.07 0.91 1.76
N PHE A 44 4.08 -0.09 0.90
CA PHE A 44 3.85 -1.48 1.25
C PHE A 44 5.08 -2.31 0.92
N GLU A 45 5.38 -3.25 1.80
CA GLU A 45 6.26 -4.38 1.50
C GLU A 45 5.41 -5.63 1.44
N TYR A 46 5.37 -6.27 0.26
CA TYR A 46 4.58 -7.48 0.02
C TYR A 46 5.48 -8.70 -0.14
N VAL A 47 4.97 -9.87 0.23
CA VAL A 47 5.61 -11.17 0.04
C VAL A 47 5.03 -11.85 -1.21
N LYS A 48 5.88 -12.18 -2.18
CA LYS A 48 5.50 -12.96 -3.37
C LYS A 48 5.44 -14.47 -3.06
N GLU A 49 4.93 -15.24 -4.00
CA GLU A 49 4.80 -16.71 -3.88
C GLU A 49 6.14 -17.42 -3.63
N ASP A 50 7.23 -16.91 -4.21
CA ASP A 50 8.59 -17.41 -4.01
C ASP A 50 9.26 -16.91 -2.71
N GLY A 51 8.55 -16.11 -1.92
CA GLY A 51 9.05 -15.53 -0.68
C GLY A 51 9.83 -14.23 -0.85
N GLU A 52 10.04 -13.74 -2.09
CA GLU A 52 10.66 -12.45 -2.31
C GLU A 52 9.80 -11.30 -1.75
N VAL A 53 10.47 -10.25 -1.27
CA VAL A 53 9.80 -9.02 -0.83
C VAL A 53 9.87 -7.98 -1.94
N VAL A 54 8.72 -7.44 -2.34
CA VAL A 54 8.65 -6.30 -3.26
C VAL A 54 8.09 -5.07 -2.56
N THR A 55 8.59 -3.90 -2.94
CA THR A 55 8.14 -2.60 -2.43
C THR A 55 7.29 -1.87 -3.47
N ARG A 56 6.20 -1.27 -3.00
CA ARG A 56 5.32 -0.36 -3.74
C ARG A 56 5.04 0.87 -2.91
N GLU A 57 5.07 2.05 -3.52
CA GLU A 57 4.91 3.30 -2.81
C GLU A 57 4.19 4.38 -3.62
N TYR A 58 3.43 5.22 -2.93
CA TYR A 58 2.56 6.23 -3.52
C TYR A 58 2.52 7.49 -2.67
N GLY A 59 2.30 8.62 -3.34
CA GLY A 59 2.16 9.92 -2.69
C GLY A 59 3.47 10.69 -2.61
N THR A 60 3.56 11.61 -1.64
CA THR A 60 4.68 12.53 -1.47
C THR A 60 5.21 12.46 -0.05
N ILE A 61 6.51 12.24 0.08
CA ILE A 61 7.19 12.25 1.37
C ILE A 61 7.38 13.70 1.81
N THR A 62 6.56 14.15 2.76
CA THR A 62 6.67 15.45 3.41
C THR A 62 7.39 15.36 4.75
N GLN A 63 7.39 14.18 5.37
CA GLN A 63 8.05 13.81 6.62
C GLN A 63 8.45 12.32 6.57
N ASP A 64 9.41 11.89 7.39
CA ASP A 64 9.83 10.49 7.44
C ASP A 64 8.65 9.55 7.74
N PRO A 65 8.32 8.60 6.84
CA PRO A 65 7.21 7.67 7.03
C PRO A 65 7.44 6.76 8.24
N ARG A 66 6.36 6.46 8.99
CA ARG A 66 6.43 5.56 10.15
C ARG A 66 5.86 4.19 9.79
N GLU A 67 6.51 3.13 10.26
CA GLU A 67 5.98 1.76 10.22
C GLU A 67 4.78 1.68 11.18
N VAL A 68 3.64 1.20 10.68
CA VAL A 68 2.39 1.14 11.46
C VAL A 68 1.90 -0.27 11.73
N LEU A 69 2.47 -1.26 11.04
CA LEU A 69 2.17 -2.69 11.14
C LEU A 69 3.42 -3.51 10.85
#